data_AF-Q60766-F1
#
_entry.id   AF-Q60766-F1
#
_cell.length_a   1.000
_cell.length_b   1.000
_cell.length_c   1.000
_cell.angle_alpha   90.00
_cell.angle_beta   90.00
_cell.angle_gamma   90.00
#
_symmetry.space_group_name_H-M   'P 1'
#
loop_
_entity.id
_entity.type
_entity.pdbx_description
1 polymer ?
#
loop_
_entity_poly.entity_id
_entity_poly.type
_entity_poly.pdbx_seq_one_letter_code
_entity_poly.pdbx_strand_id
1 'polypeptide(L)'
;MKPSHSSCEAAPLLPNMAETHYAPLSSAFPFVTSYQTGSSRLPEVSRSTERALREGKLLELVYGIKETVATLSQIPVSIFVTGDSGNGMSSFINALRVIGHDEDASAPTGVVRTTKTRTEYSSSHFPNVVLWDLPGLGATAQTVEDYVEEMKFSTCDLFIIIASEQFSSNHVKLSKIIQSMGKRFYIVWTKLDRDLSTSVLSEVRLLQNIQENIRENLQKEKVKYPPVFLVSSLDPLLYDFPKLRDTLHKDLSNIRCCEPLKTLYGTYEKIVGDKVAVWKQRIANESLKNSLGVRDDDNMGECLKVYRLIFGVDDESVQQVAQSMGTVVMEYKDNMKSQNFYTLRREDWKLRLMTCAIVNAFFRLLRFLPCVCCCLRRLRHKRMLFLVAQDTKNILEKILRDSIFPPQI
;
A
#
# COMPACT_ATOMS: atom_id res chain seq x y z
N MET A 1 -55.54 -36.15 34.26
CA MET A 1 -54.71 -37.38 34.12
C MET A 1 -53.29 -36.94 33.78
N LYS A 2 -52.30 -37.51 34.46
CA LYS A 2 -50.89 -37.06 34.51
C LYS A 2 -50.26 -36.84 33.13
N PRO A 3 -49.47 -35.77 32.91
CA PRO A 3 -48.63 -35.63 31.73
C PRO A 3 -47.45 -36.60 31.81
N SER A 4 -47.24 -37.34 30.73
CA SER A 4 -46.13 -38.26 30.52
C SER A 4 -44.81 -37.50 30.41
N HIS A 5 -43.90 -37.73 31.35
CA HIS A 5 -42.51 -37.30 31.28
C HIS A 5 -41.78 -38.04 30.16
N SER A 6 -41.45 -37.37 29.06
CA SER A 6 -40.48 -37.89 28.08
C SER A 6 -39.09 -37.60 28.61
N SER A 7 -38.41 -38.65 29.08
CA SER A 7 -37.00 -38.62 29.44
C SER A 7 -36.15 -38.44 28.17
N CYS A 8 -35.58 -37.25 27.99
CA CYS A 8 -34.48 -37.04 27.06
C CYS A 8 -33.24 -37.73 27.61
N GLU A 9 -32.95 -38.92 27.09
CA GLU A 9 -31.74 -39.68 27.33
C GLU A 9 -30.56 -38.94 26.70
N ALA A 10 -29.60 -38.54 27.54
CA ALA A 10 -28.42 -37.79 27.15
C ALA A 10 -27.49 -38.66 26.31
N ALA A 11 -27.29 -38.29 25.04
CA ALA A 11 -26.30 -38.92 24.17
C ALA A 11 -24.88 -38.63 24.70
N PRO A 12 -24.01 -39.64 24.80
CA PRO A 12 -22.71 -39.53 25.46
C PRO A 12 -21.71 -38.70 24.62
N LEU A 13 -20.96 -37.87 25.35
CA LEU A 13 -19.91 -36.99 24.85
C LEU A 13 -18.87 -37.78 24.02
N LEU A 14 -18.73 -37.40 22.76
CA LEU A 14 -17.69 -37.91 21.85
C LEU A 14 -16.30 -37.59 22.43
N PRO A 15 -15.41 -38.59 22.58
CA PRO A 15 -14.10 -38.38 23.19
C PRO A 15 -13.13 -37.74 22.19
N ASN A 16 -12.49 -36.66 22.65
CA ASN A 16 -11.17 -36.16 22.27
C ASN A 16 -10.80 -36.33 20.79
N MET A 17 -11.33 -35.44 19.94
CA MET A 17 -10.72 -35.23 18.62
C MET A 17 -9.32 -34.66 18.82
N ALA A 18 -8.34 -35.47 18.46
CA ALA A 18 -6.93 -35.14 18.48
C ALA A 18 -6.66 -33.82 17.74
N GLU A 19 -5.91 -32.95 18.40
CA GLU A 19 -5.37 -31.70 17.85
C GLU A 19 -4.70 -31.97 16.49
N THR A 20 -5.31 -31.44 15.43
CA THR A 20 -4.69 -31.43 14.12
C THR A 20 -3.58 -30.39 14.16
N HIS A 21 -2.34 -30.87 14.32
CA HIS A 21 -1.14 -30.06 14.16
C HIS A 21 -1.07 -29.50 12.73
N TYR A 22 -1.63 -28.31 12.51
CA TYR A 22 -1.38 -27.55 11.31
C TYR A 22 0.06 -27.04 11.34
N ALA A 23 0.87 -27.48 10.38
CA ALA A 23 2.23 -27.00 10.22
C ALA A 23 2.21 -25.47 10.01
N PRO A 24 3.00 -24.70 10.79
CA PRO A 24 3.00 -23.25 10.67
C PRO A 24 3.52 -22.86 9.30
N LEU A 25 2.77 -21.98 8.64
CA LEU A 25 3.15 -21.35 7.38
C LEU A 25 4.56 -20.77 7.52
N SER A 26 5.46 -21.32 6.71
CA SER A 26 6.90 -21.02 6.63
C SER A 26 7.19 -19.54 6.86
N SER A 27 7.67 -19.20 8.05
CA SER A 27 8.16 -17.87 8.40
C SER A 27 9.56 -17.68 7.81
N ALA A 28 9.63 -17.52 6.49
CA ALA A 28 10.88 -17.26 5.79
C ALA A 28 11.23 -15.76 5.86
N PHE A 29 11.55 -15.22 7.04
CA PHE A 29 12.30 -13.96 7.13
C PHE A 29 13.20 -13.97 8.37
N PRO A 30 14.49 -14.35 8.24
CA PRO A 30 15.46 -14.05 9.26
C PRO A 30 15.81 -12.57 9.11
N PHE A 31 15.75 -11.76 10.17
CA PHE A 31 16.85 -10.86 10.54
C PHE A 31 16.55 -10.17 11.87
N VAL A 32 17.54 -10.28 12.74
CA VAL A 32 17.63 -9.82 14.12
C VAL A 32 18.25 -8.42 14.15
N THR A 33 17.70 -7.56 15.01
CA THR A 33 18.24 -6.30 15.60
C THR A 33 18.85 -5.22 14.69
N SER A 34 18.19 -4.07 14.56
CA SER A 34 18.87 -2.75 14.66
C SER A 34 17.88 -1.59 14.85
N TYR A 35 17.34 -1.44 16.07
CA TYR A 35 16.36 -0.37 16.36
C TYR A 35 16.92 1.07 16.29
N GLN A 36 18.24 1.25 16.29
CA GLN A 36 18.86 2.58 16.23
C GLN A 36 19.53 2.91 14.89
N THR A 37 19.86 1.91 14.07
CA THR A 37 20.60 2.15 12.82
C THR A 37 19.67 2.63 11.70
N GLY A 38 18.41 2.20 11.68
CA GLY A 38 17.47 2.48 10.58
C GLY A 38 17.25 3.97 10.31
N SER A 39 17.06 4.79 11.36
CA SER A 39 16.85 6.23 11.20
C SER A 39 18.08 6.96 10.63
N SER A 40 19.29 6.55 11.04
CA SER A 40 20.53 7.14 10.53
C SER A 40 20.85 6.77 9.07
N ARG A 41 20.33 5.63 8.58
CA ARG A 41 20.58 5.17 7.20
C ARG A 41 19.69 5.86 6.17
N LEU A 42 18.45 6.19 6.51
CA LEU A 42 17.50 6.81 5.56
C LEU A 42 18.07 8.07 4.85
N PRO A 43 18.73 9.02 5.53
CA PRO A 43 19.35 10.17 4.85
C PRO A 43 20.48 9.78 3.91
N GLU A 44 21.24 8.73 4.22
CA GLU A 44 22.35 8.26 3.38
C GLU A 44 21.83 7.56 2.12
N VAL A 45 20.85 6.68 2.29
CA VAL A 45 20.18 5.98 1.19
C VAL A 45 19.49 6.99 0.27
N SER A 46 18.80 8.01 0.81
CA SER A 46 18.19 9.10 0.02
C SER A 46 19.24 9.84 -0.82
N ARG A 47 20.39 10.20 -0.23
CA ARG A 47 21.48 10.85 -0.99
C ARG A 47 22.02 9.96 -2.11
N SER A 48 22.11 8.65 -1.86
CA SER A 48 22.55 7.68 -2.85
C SER A 48 21.56 7.57 -4.01
N THR A 49 20.25 7.44 -3.73
CA THR A 49 19.23 7.34 -4.78
C THR A 49 19.11 8.62 -5.60
N GLU A 50 19.23 9.79 -4.96
CA GLU A 50 19.27 11.07 -5.66
C GLU A 50 20.47 11.17 -6.62
N ARG A 51 21.65 10.71 -6.19
CA ARG A 51 22.84 10.66 -7.04
C ARG A 51 22.65 9.71 -8.21
N ALA A 52 22.18 8.50 -7.95
CA ALA A 52 21.90 7.50 -8.98
C ALA A 52 20.94 8.04 -10.05
N LEU A 53 19.88 8.75 -9.65
CA LEU A 53 18.95 9.39 -10.59
C LEU A 53 19.61 10.50 -11.42
N ARG A 54 20.44 11.35 -10.80
CA ARG A 54 21.19 12.39 -11.51
C ARG A 54 22.11 11.80 -12.56
N GLU A 55 22.75 10.68 -12.25
CA GLU A 55 23.64 9.94 -13.16
C GLU A 55 22.90 9.08 -14.20
N GLY A 56 21.58 8.88 -14.05
CA GLY A 56 20.81 8.00 -14.94
C GLY A 56 21.02 6.52 -14.66
N LYS A 57 21.44 6.16 -13.45
CA LYS A 57 21.69 4.77 -13.02
C LYS A 57 20.45 4.22 -12.32
N LEU A 58 19.47 3.82 -13.11
CA LEU A 58 18.15 3.43 -12.59
C LEU A 58 18.20 2.18 -11.71
N LEU A 59 19.10 1.24 -12.01
CA LEU A 59 19.30 0.03 -11.20
C LEU A 59 19.80 0.33 -9.77
N GLU A 60 20.78 1.23 -9.62
CA GLU A 60 21.26 1.68 -8.32
C GLU A 60 20.14 2.36 -7.51
N LEU A 61 19.31 3.16 -8.18
CA LEU A 61 18.13 3.78 -7.56
C LEU A 61 17.13 2.73 -7.06
N VAL A 62 16.89 1.65 -7.82
CA VAL A 62 16.00 0.54 -7.38
C VAL A 62 16.52 -0.08 -6.09
N TYR A 63 17.83 -0.35 -5.97
CA TYR A 63 18.38 -0.91 -4.73
C TYR A 63 18.19 0.02 -3.53
N GLY A 64 18.45 1.32 -3.70
CA GLY A 64 18.23 2.28 -2.63
C GLY A 64 16.75 2.46 -2.26
N ILE A 65 15.82 2.37 -3.21
CA ILE A 65 14.38 2.38 -2.91
C ILE A 65 13.99 1.12 -2.12
N LYS A 66 14.45 -0.06 -2.53
CA LYS A 66 14.19 -1.31 -1.80
C LYS A 66 14.71 -1.26 -0.36
N GLU A 67 15.91 -0.73 -0.17
CA GLU A 67 16.48 -0.52 1.17
C GLU A 67 15.66 0.48 1.99
N THR A 68 15.20 1.56 1.35
CA THR A 68 14.29 2.54 1.97
C THR A 68 12.99 1.88 2.42
N VAL A 69 12.33 1.10 1.55
CA VAL A 69 11.09 0.39 1.88
C VAL A 69 11.31 -0.64 2.99
N ALA A 70 12.41 -1.39 2.95
CA ALA A 70 12.76 -2.35 3.99
C ALA A 70 12.94 -1.66 5.35
N THR A 71 13.57 -0.48 5.37
CA THR A 71 13.76 0.31 6.59
C THR A 71 12.43 0.87 7.10
N LEU A 72 11.60 1.43 6.22
CA LEU A 72 10.27 1.93 6.57
C LEU A 72 9.35 0.82 7.08
N SER A 73 9.49 -0.40 6.55
CA SER A 73 8.74 -1.58 6.98
C SER A 73 9.04 -2.01 8.43
N GLN A 74 10.13 -1.52 9.02
CA GLN A 74 10.50 -1.76 10.41
C GLN A 74 9.90 -0.74 11.40
N ILE A 75 9.28 0.34 10.90
CA ILE A 75 8.67 1.35 11.76
C ILE A 75 7.51 0.71 12.55
N PRO A 76 7.51 0.83 13.90
CA PRO A 76 6.42 0.32 14.72
C PRO A 76 5.08 0.97 14.36
N VAL A 77 4.02 0.16 14.29
CA VAL A 77 2.65 0.63 14.07
C VAL A 77 1.78 0.20 15.25
N SER A 78 1.02 1.13 15.80
CA SER A 78 0.12 0.89 16.93
C SER A 78 -1.31 0.72 16.45
N ILE A 79 -1.89 -0.46 16.68
CA ILE A 79 -3.28 -0.78 16.34
C ILE A 79 -4.09 -0.89 17.61
N PHE A 80 -5.20 -0.15 17.71
CA PHE A 80 -6.11 -0.25 18.85
C PHE A 80 -7.34 -1.07 18.50
N VAL A 81 -7.61 -2.12 19.27
CA VAL A 81 -8.83 -2.92 19.19
C VAL A 81 -9.77 -2.42 20.28
N THR A 82 -10.94 -1.92 19.89
CA THR A 82 -11.90 -1.25 20.78
C THR A 82 -13.34 -1.63 20.43
N GLY A 83 -14.29 -1.41 21.33
CA GLY A 83 -15.69 -1.79 21.17
C GLY A 83 -16.42 -1.84 22.50
N ASP A 84 -17.70 -2.21 22.48
CA ASP A 84 -18.46 -2.46 23.70
C ASP A 84 -17.95 -3.74 24.42
N SER A 85 -18.07 -3.76 25.75
CA SER A 85 -17.71 -4.93 26.54
C SER A 85 -18.51 -6.16 26.12
N GLY A 86 -17.84 -7.30 25.95
CA GLY A 86 -18.46 -8.55 25.52
C GLY A 86 -18.50 -8.76 24.02
N ASN A 87 -18.06 -7.80 23.19
CA ASN A 87 -18.00 -7.98 21.73
C ASN A 87 -16.87 -8.92 21.25
N GLY A 88 -16.09 -9.51 22.15
CA GLY A 88 -15.05 -10.50 21.77
C GLY A 88 -13.75 -9.89 21.25
N MET A 89 -13.34 -8.72 21.76
CA MET A 89 -12.08 -8.05 21.39
C MET A 89 -10.84 -8.93 21.64
N SER A 90 -10.71 -9.50 22.84
CA SER A 90 -9.58 -10.37 23.20
C SER A 90 -9.56 -11.66 22.38
N SER A 91 -10.73 -12.28 22.13
CA SER A 91 -10.85 -13.44 21.24
C SER A 91 -10.42 -13.09 19.80
N PHE A 92 -10.84 -11.92 19.30
CA PHE A 92 -10.42 -11.42 18.01
C PHE A 92 -8.91 -11.19 17.92
N ILE A 93 -8.28 -10.61 18.96
CA ILE A 93 -6.82 -10.43 19.01
C ILE A 93 -6.10 -11.78 18.93
N ASN A 94 -6.57 -12.78 19.67
CA ASN A 94 -5.97 -14.11 19.62
C ASN A 94 -6.12 -14.75 18.23
N ALA A 95 -7.31 -14.66 17.65
CA ALA A 95 -7.58 -15.12 16.28
C ALA A 95 -6.67 -14.43 15.24
N LEU A 96 -6.51 -13.11 15.35
CA LEU A 96 -5.66 -12.32 14.45
C LEU A 96 -4.18 -12.72 14.60
N ARG A 97 -3.76 -13.08 15.81
CA ARG A 97 -2.40 -13.53 16.12
C ARG A 97 -2.15 -14.98 15.74
N VAL A 98 -3.20 -15.76 15.45
CA VAL A 98 -3.17 -17.21 15.25
C VAL A 98 -2.59 -17.92 16.48
N ILE A 99 -3.13 -17.57 17.65
CA ILE A 99 -2.82 -18.19 18.94
C ILE A 99 -4.10 -18.72 19.58
N GLY A 100 -4.03 -19.85 20.28
CA GLY A 100 -5.14 -20.43 21.03
C GLY A 100 -5.65 -19.50 22.12
N HIS A 101 -6.85 -19.72 22.64
CA HIS A 101 -7.45 -18.83 23.65
C HIS A 101 -6.99 -19.09 25.09
N ASP A 102 -6.43 -20.28 25.35
CA ASP A 102 -6.00 -20.73 26.69
C ASP A 102 -4.47 -20.80 26.85
N GLU A 103 -3.69 -20.26 25.91
CA GLU A 103 -2.22 -20.20 26.01
C GLU A 103 -1.77 -19.04 26.93
N ASP A 104 -0.62 -19.18 27.59
CA ASP A 104 -0.09 -18.18 28.54
C ASP A 104 0.08 -16.78 27.93
N ALA A 105 0.41 -16.71 26.63
CA ALA A 105 0.62 -15.45 25.90
C ALA A 105 -0.67 -14.90 25.26
N SER A 106 -1.81 -15.54 25.49
CA SER A 106 -3.10 -15.16 24.92
C SER A 106 -3.72 -13.98 25.65
N ALA A 107 -4.49 -13.19 24.92
CA ALA A 107 -5.34 -12.19 25.51
C ALA A 107 -6.41 -12.91 26.35
N PRO A 108 -6.53 -12.62 27.66
CA PRO A 108 -7.45 -13.37 28.52
C PRO A 108 -8.90 -13.23 28.05
N THR A 109 -9.55 -14.36 27.77
CA THR A 109 -10.95 -14.41 27.36
C THR A 109 -11.84 -14.94 28.47
N GLY A 110 -13.10 -14.52 28.51
CA GLY A 110 -14.07 -15.01 29.48
C GLY A 110 -15.45 -14.38 29.31
N VAL A 111 -16.43 -14.95 30.01
CA VAL A 111 -17.81 -14.40 30.07
C VAL A 111 -17.91 -13.19 31.00
N VAL A 112 -16.95 -13.04 31.92
CA VAL A 112 -16.75 -11.84 32.74
C VAL A 112 -15.69 -10.95 32.11
N ARG A 113 -15.76 -9.66 32.39
CA ARG A 113 -14.79 -8.68 31.88
C ARG A 113 -13.36 -9.03 32.34
N THR A 114 -12.47 -9.23 31.38
CA THR A 114 -11.06 -9.60 31.59
C THR A 114 -10.12 -8.40 31.49
N THR A 115 -10.28 -7.56 30.46
CA THR A 115 -9.39 -6.41 30.19
C THR A 115 -9.82 -5.18 31.00
N LYS A 116 -9.01 -4.80 32.00
CA LYS A 116 -9.26 -3.64 32.90
C LYS A 116 -8.43 -2.41 32.54
N THR A 117 -7.29 -2.62 31.91
CA THR A 117 -6.37 -1.59 31.42
C THR A 117 -5.97 -1.94 29.99
N ARG A 118 -5.52 -0.97 29.20
CA ARG A 118 -4.99 -1.25 27.86
C ARG A 118 -3.81 -2.23 27.95
N THR A 119 -3.84 -3.31 27.17
CA THR A 119 -2.81 -4.37 27.19
C THR A 119 -2.25 -4.56 25.79
N GLU A 120 -0.93 -4.67 25.67
CA GLU A 120 -0.24 -4.86 24.41
C GLU A 120 0.00 -6.33 24.08
N TYR A 121 -0.12 -6.66 22.79
CA TYR A 121 0.16 -7.97 22.24
C TYR A 121 0.94 -7.83 20.93
N SER A 122 1.96 -8.67 20.78
CA SER A 122 2.72 -8.81 19.54
C SER A 122 2.29 -10.06 18.76
N SER A 123 2.53 -10.06 17.45
CA SER A 123 2.32 -11.23 16.58
C SER A 123 3.54 -11.46 15.69
N SER A 124 3.93 -12.71 15.52
CA SER A 124 4.90 -13.11 14.49
C SER A 124 4.38 -12.87 13.07
N HIS A 125 3.05 -12.91 12.87
CA HIS A 125 2.39 -12.66 11.59
C HIS A 125 2.34 -11.16 11.23
N PHE A 126 2.51 -10.27 12.21
CA PHE A 126 2.50 -8.82 12.04
C PHE A 126 3.71 -8.21 12.75
N PRO A 127 4.94 -8.37 12.21
CA PRO A 127 6.14 -7.85 12.83
C PRO A 127 6.12 -6.31 12.92
N ASN A 128 6.70 -5.78 13.99
CA ASN A 128 6.71 -4.35 14.31
C ASN A 128 5.30 -3.74 14.39
N VAL A 129 4.31 -4.54 14.79
CA VAL A 129 2.95 -4.08 15.08
C VAL A 129 2.64 -4.39 16.54
N VAL A 130 2.12 -3.39 17.25
CA VAL A 130 1.60 -3.56 18.60
C VAL A 130 0.09 -3.53 18.53
N LEU A 131 -0.54 -4.66 18.88
CA LEU A 131 -1.99 -4.78 19.02
C LEU A 131 -2.36 -4.41 20.46
N TRP A 132 -3.15 -3.36 20.63
CA TRP A 132 -3.66 -2.96 21.94
C TRP A 132 -5.07 -3.48 22.13
N ASP A 133 -5.25 -4.36 23.11
CA ASP A 133 -6.57 -4.72 23.64
C ASP A 133 -7.01 -3.62 24.59
N LEU A 134 -8.05 -2.86 24.21
CA LEU A 134 -8.58 -1.82 25.07
C LEU A 134 -9.72 -2.36 25.94
N PRO A 135 -9.88 -1.87 27.18
CA PRO A 135 -11.07 -2.13 27.96
C PRO A 135 -12.34 -1.77 27.17
N GLY A 136 -13.37 -2.60 27.25
CA GLY A 136 -14.64 -2.33 26.56
C GLY A 136 -15.29 -1.04 27.07
N LEU A 137 -16.04 -0.35 26.22
CA LEU A 137 -16.76 0.86 26.62
C LEU A 137 -17.67 0.62 27.83
N GLY A 138 -17.76 1.63 28.71
CA GLY A 138 -18.44 1.55 30.01
C GLY A 138 -17.61 0.89 31.13
N ALA A 139 -16.38 0.46 30.83
CA ALA A 139 -15.48 -0.14 31.80
C ALA A 139 -14.97 0.81 32.88
N THR A 140 -14.63 2.03 32.49
CA THR A 140 -13.90 3.01 33.31
C THR A 140 -14.51 4.40 33.14
N ALA A 141 -14.61 4.85 31.89
CA ALA A 141 -15.16 6.13 31.50
C ALA A 141 -16.69 6.13 31.40
N GLN A 142 -17.31 7.23 31.83
CA GLN A 142 -18.77 7.43 31.74
C GLN A 142 -19.20 7.93 30.35
N THR A 143 -18.31 8.62 29.65
CA THR A 143 -18.55 9.14 28.30
C THR A 143 -17.56 8.54 27.30
N VAL A 144 -17.92 8.59 26.01
CA VAL A 144 -17.02 8.12 24.95
C VAL A 144 -15.84 9.08 24.79
N GLU A 145 -16.06 10.36 25.09
CA GLU A 145 -15.08 11.43 25.05
C GLU A 145 -13.98 11.21 26.11
N ASP A 146 -14.37 10.93 27.36
CA ASP A 146 -13.41 10.61 28.43
C ASP A 146 -12.63 9.32 28.11
N TYR A 147 -13.30 8.32 27.51
CA TYR A 147 -12.67 7.07 27.09
C TYR A 147 -11.56 7.30 26.05
N VAL A 148 -11.79 8.19 25.08
CA VAL A 148 -10.84 8.50 24.01
C VAL A 148 -9.55 9.12 24.57
N GLU A 149 -9.69 10.00 25.57
CA GLU A 149 -8.55 10.61 26.27
C GLU A 149 -7.83 9.59 27.15
N GLU A 150 -8.56 8.86 27.99
CA GLU A 150 -8.03 7.84 28.91
C GLU A 150 -7.22 6.78 28.14
N MET A 151 -7.76 6.31 27.02
CA MET A 151 -7.12 5.28 26.19
C MET A 151 -6.02 5.83 25.27
N LYS A 152 -5.80 7.15 25.25
CA LYS A 152 -4.76 7.84 24.46
C LYS A 152 -4.87 7.57 22.96
N PHE A 153 -6.05 7.77 22.39
CA PHE A 153 -6.31 7.55 20.97
C PHE A 153 -5.34 8.31 20.03
N SER A 154 -4.77 9.42 20.49
CA SER A 154 -3.78 10.21 19.74
C SER A 154 -2.51 9.42 19.35
N THR A 155 -2.16 8.37 20.10
CA THR A 155 -0.97 7.54 19.83
C THR A 155 -1.24 6.37 18.89
N CYS A 156 -2.48 6.18 18.44
CA CYS A 156 -2.88 5.08 17.58
C CYS A 156 -2.71 5.44 16.09
N ASP A 157 -2.32 4.47 15.27
CA ASP A 157 -2.20 4.62 13.82
C ASP A 157 -3.42 4.08 13.08
N LEU A 158 -4.02 2.99 13.59
CA LEU A 158 -5.17 2.32 13.01
C LEU A 158 -6.08 1.73 14.10
N PHE A 159 -7.39 1.93 13.96
CA PHE A 159 -8.37 1.38 14.88
C PHE A 159 -9.12 0.19 14.29
N ILE A 160 -9.45 -0.78 15.12
CA ILE A 160 -10.37 -1.88 14.79
C ILE A 160 -11.53 -1.81 15.79
N ILE A 161 -12.70 -1.42 15.31
CA ILE A 161 -13.92 -1.32 16.12
C ILE A 161 -14.65 -2.66 16.04
N ILE A 162 -14.72 -3.36 17.17
CA ILE A 162 -15.35 -4.66 17.31
C ILE A 162 -16.82 -4.48 17.72
N ALA A 163 -17.71 -5.05 16.91
CA ALA A 163 -19.15 -5.12 17.18
C ALA A 163 -19.63 -6.56 17.13
N SER A 164 -20.66 -6.90 17.91
CA SER A 164 -21.36 -8.19 17.81
C SER A 164 -22.80 -8.00 18.26
N GLU A 165 -23.73 -8.81 17.75
CA GLU A 165 -25.17 -8.81 18.09
C GLU A 165 -25.89 -7.50 17.67
N GLN A 166 -25.34 -6.33 17.99
CA GLN A 166 -25.85 -5.01 17.62
C GLN A 166 -24.73 -4.02 17.27
N PHE A 167 -25.02 -3.08 16.37
CA PHE A 167 -24.18 -1.90 16.12
C PHE A 167 -24.70 -0.73 16.96
N SER A 168 -24.24 -0.63 18.22
CA SER A 168 -24.71 0.35 19.19
C SER A 168 -24.36 1.80 18.84
N SER A 169 -25.02 2.76 19.49
CA SER A 169 -24.72 4.19 19.39
C SER A 169 -23.29 4.54 19.82
N ASN A 170 -22.68 3.75 20.71
CA ASN A 170 -21.28 3.94 21.09
C ASN A 170 -20.32 3.64 19.94
N HIS A 171 -20.57 2.59 19.15
CA HIS A 171 -19.76 2.30 17.96
C HIS A 171 -19.84 3.43 16.93
N VAL A 172 -21.02 4.02 16.75
CA VAL A 172 -21.20 5.18 15.86
C VAL A 172 -20.41 6.39 16.37
N LYS A 173 -20.48 6.69 17.68
CA LYS A 173 -19.71 7.77 18.31
C LYS A 173 -18.21 7.57 18.18
N LEU A 174 -17.71 6.36 18.48
CA LEU A 174 -16.30 6.00 18.27
C LEU A 174 -15.88 6.23 16.82
N SER A 175 -16.64 5.72 15.87
CA SER A 175 -16.36 5.87 14.43
C SER A 175 -16.29 7.34 14.02
N LYS A 176 -17.20 8.17 14.55
CA LYS A 176 -17.23 9.62 14.28
C LYS A 176 -16.00 10.34 14.83
N ILE A 177 -15.60 10.02 16.07
CA ILE A 177 -14.41 10.59 16.70
C ILE A 177 -13.16 10.18 15.94
N ILE A 178 -12.98 8.89 15.65
CA ILE A 178 -11.82 8.37 14.93
C ILE A 178 -11.71 8.99 13.52
N GLN A 179 -12.83 9.13 12.81
CA GLN A 179 -12.88 9.86 11.53
C GLN A 179 -12.43 11.31 11.68
N SER A 180 -12.89 12.02 12.72
CA SER A 180 -12.53 13.42 12.95
C SER A 180 -11.03 13.60 13.23
N MET A 181 -10.38 12.57 13.79
CA MET A 181 -8.92 12.52 13.98
C MET A 181 -8.15 12.24 12.69
N GLY A 182 -8.82 11.96 11.58
CA GLY A 182 -8.20 11.58 10.31
C GLY A 182 -7.52 10.20 10.35
N LYS A 183 -7.86 9.37 11.34
CA LYS A 183 -7.26 8.04 11.53
C LYS A 183 -8.02 6.99 10.74
N ARG A 184 -7.30 5.99 10.24
CA ARG A 184 -7.90 4.86 9.53
C ARG A 184 -8.53 3.90 10.54
N PHE A 185 -9.68 3.33 10.19
CA PHE A 185 -10.31 2.33 11.02
C PHE A 185 -11.11 1.31 10.22
N TYR A 186 -11.31 0.14 10.83
CA TYR A 186 -12.19 -0.91 10.35
C TYR A 186 -13.34 -1.12 11.34
N ILE A 187 -14.44 -1.67 10.84
CA ILE A 187 -15.45 -2.29 11.68
C ILE A 187 -15.36 -3.79 11.46
N VAL A 188 -15.19 -4.54 12.54
CA VAL A 188 -15.17 -6.00 12.52
C VAL A 188 -16.36 -6.49 13.32
N TRP A 189 -17.29 -7.13 12.63
CA TRP A 189 -18.43 -7.80 13.24
C TRP A 189 -18.01 -9.22 13.62
N THR A 190 -17.87 -9.48 14.90
CA THR A 190 -17.46 -10.78 15.46
C THR A 190 -18.66 -11.65 15.81
N LYS A 191 -18.40 -12.90 16.19
CA LYS A 191 -19.41 -13.91 16.56
C LYS A 191 -20.39 -14.24 15.43
N LEU A 192 -19.95 -14.10 14.17
CA LEU A 192 -20.79 -14.43 13.03
C LEU A 192 -21.26 -15.90 13.06
N ASP A 193 -20.42 -16.80 13.55
CA ASP A 193 -20.74 -18.21 13.83
C ASP A 193 -21.98 -18.36 14.75
N ARG A 194 -22.06 -17.54 15.81
CA ARG A 194 -23.22 -17.49 16.70
C ARG A 194 -24.43 -16.87 16.04
N ASP A 195 -24.26 -15.80 15.28
CA ASP A 195 -25.37 -15.15 14.58
C ASP A 195 -25.99 -16.09 13.55
N LEU A 196 -25.17 -16.83 12.80
CA LEU A 196 -25.62 -17.83 11.82
C LEU A 196 -26.30 -19.03 12.47
N SER A 197 -25.81 -19.52 13.61
CA SER A 197 -26.41 -20.67 14.30
C SER A 197 -27.72 -20.35 15.03
N THR A 198 -27.98 -19.08 15.36
CA THR A 198 -29.18 -18.65 16.10
C THR A 198 -30.23 -17.95 15.23
N SER A 199 -29.86 -17.49 14.04
CA SER A 199 -30.76 -16.78 13.12
C SER A 199 -31.71 -17.72 12.38
N VAL A 200 -32.98 -17.30 12.25
CA VAL A 200 -33.98 -17.93 11.36
C VAL A 200 -33.88 -17.45 9.91
N LEU A 201 -33.13 -16.37 9.65
CA LEU A 201 -32.90 -15.84 8.31
C LEU A 201 -31.85 -16.68 7.57
N SER A 202 -31.94 -16.71 6.24
CA SER A 202 -30.84 -17.24 5.42
C SER A 202 -29.57 -16.42 5.64
N GLU A 203 -28.41 -17.07 5.52
CA GLU A 203 -27.09 -16.45 5.66
C GLU A 203 -26.97 -15.15 4.84
N VAL A 204 -27.34 -15.20 3.55
CA VAL A 204 -27.28 -14.02 2.67
C VAL A 204 -28.08 -12.83 3.22
N ARG A 205 -29.30 -13.08 3.74
CA ARG A 205 -30.14 -12.02 4.31
C ARG A 205 -29.58 -11.48 5.63
N LEU A 206 -29.03 -12.36 6.47
CA LEU A 206 -28.41 -11.97 7.73
C LEU A 206 -27.21 -11.04 7.49
N LEU A 207 -26.28 -11.44 6.61
CA LEU A 207 -25.09 -10.66 6.27
C LEU A 207 -25.47 -9.29 5.68
N GLN A 208 -26.45 -9.25 4.78
CA GLN A 208 -26.97 -8.01 4.20
C GLN A 208 -27.57 -7.10 5.27
N ASN A 209 -28.39 -7.64 6.17
CA ASN A 209 -29.01 -6.88 7.25
C ASN A 209 -27.97 -6.26 8.19
N ILE A 210 -26.92 -7.01 8.55
CA ILE A 210 -25.82 -6.50 9.39
C ILE A 210 -25.12 -5.34 8.68
N GLN A 211 -24.75 -5.51 7.41
CA GLN A 211 -24.03 -4.49 6.65
C GLN A 211 -24.86 -3.22 6.42
N GLU A 212 -26.14 -3.35 6.04
CA GLU A 212 -27.02 -2.19 5.86
C GLU A 212 -27.30 -1.49 7.18
N ASN A 213 -27.50 -2.23 8.28
CA ASN A 213 -27.66 -1.63 9.60
C ASN A 213 -26.41 -0.82 10.03
N ILE A 214 -25.20 -1.35 9.80
CA ILE A 214 -23.96 -0.58 10.06
C ILE A 214 -23.93 0.66 9.18
N ARG A 215 -24.21 0.51 7.87
CA ARG A 215 -24.17 1.61 6.90
C ARG A 215 -25.13 2.74 7.27
N GLU A 216 -26.39 2.44 7.51
CA GLU A 216 -27.42 3.42 7.83
C GLU A 216 -27.08 4.20 9.10
N ASN A 217 -26.63 3.50 10.15
CA ASN A 217 -26.28 4.14 11.42
C ASN A 217 -25.05 5.06 11.30
N LEU A 218 -24.06 4.68 10.50
CA LEU A 218 -22.92 5.55 10.21
C LEU A 218 -23.31 6.77 9.36
N GLN A 219 -24.15 6.58 8.34
CA GLN A 219 -24.60 7.64 7.45
C GLN A 219 -25.42 8.70 8.18
N LYS A 220 -26.27 8.31 9.14
CA LYS A 220 -27.03 9.24 10.00
C LYS A 220 -26.11 10.24 10.70
N GLU A 221 -24.92 9.81 11.11
CA GLU A 221 -23.91 10.64 11.78
C GLU A 221 -22.83 11.21 10.84
N LYS A 222 -23.05 11.11 9.51
CA LYS A 222 -22.12 11.58 8.47
C LYS A 222 -20.72 10.96 8.55
N VAL A 223 -20.65 9.72 9.02
CA VAL A 223 -19.42 8.93 9.01
C VAL A 223 -19.31 8.23 7.66
N LYS A 224 -18.17 8.38 6.99
CA LYS A 224 -17.84 7.68 5.74
C LYS A 224 -17.79 6.18 6.04
N TYR A 225 -18.37 5.38 5.14
CA TYR A 225 -18.43 3.93 5.29
C TYR A 225 -17.00 3.33 5.25
N PRO A 226 -16.49 2.78 6.37
CA PRO A 226 -15.17 2.16 6.41
C PRO A 226 -15.23 0.73 5.85
N PRO A 227 -14.08 0.05 5.67
CA PRO A 227 -14.07 -1.40 5.51
C PRO A 227 -14.79 -2.10 6.66
N VAL A 228 -15.71 -3.00 6.32
CA VAL A 228 -16.47 -3.83 7.26
C VAL A 228 -16.16 -5.30 6.97
N PHE A 229 -15.86 -6.07 8.02
CA PHE A 229 -15.53 -7.49 7.92
C PHE A 229 -16.41 -8.28 8.89
N LEU A 230 -17.11 -9.31 8.40
CA LEU A 230 -17.93 -10.19 9.22
C LEU A 230 -17.17 -11.49 9.44
N VAL A 231 -16.83 -11.79 10.70
CA VAL A 231 -15.84 -12.81 11.04
C VAL A 231 -16.28 -13.71 12.20
N SER A 232 -15.75 -14.93 12.20
CA SER A 232 -15.71 -15.80 13.38
C SER A 232 -14.28 -15.75 13.96
N SER A 233 -14.14 -15.48 15.25
CA SER A 233 -12.83 -15.59 15.92
C SER A 233 -12.47 -17.04 16.25
N LEU A 234 -13.44 -17.95 16.21
CA LEU A 234 -13.21 -19.38 16.41
C LEU A 234 -12.66 -20.05 15.15
N ASP A 235 -13.00 -19.52 13.97
CA ASP A 235 -12.57 -20.05 12.67
C ASP A 235 -11.92 -18.96 11.80
N PRO A 236 -10.66 -18.56 12.06
CA PRO A 236 -9.99 -17.45 11.35
C PRO A 236 -9.68 -17.71 9.86
N LEU A 237 -10.06 -18.89 9.34
CA LEU A 237 -9.94 -19.27 7.93
C LEU A 237 -11.23 -19.04 7.15
N LEU A 238 -12.36 -18.79 7.83
CA LEU A 238 -13.67 -18.63 7.22
C LEU A 238 -14.09 -17.16 7.10
N TYR A 239 -15.14 -16.93 6.31
CA TYR A 239 -15.80 -15.63 6.14
C TYR A 239 -14.84 -14.52 5.68
N ASP A 240 -14.97 -13.31 6.22
CA ASP A 240 -14.11 -12.17 5.84
C ASP A 240 -12.76 -12.17 6.58
N PHE A 241 -12.44 -13.15 7.44
CA PHE A 241 -11.20 -13.11 8.23
C PHE A 241 -9.93 -13.12 7.35
N PRO A 242 -9.81 -13.97 6.31
CA PRO A 242 -8.67 -13.88 5.38
C PRO A 242 -8.57 -12.51 4.70
N LYS A 243 -9.70 -11.97 4.23
CA LYS A 243 -9.79 -10.66 3.58
C LYS A 243 -9.40 -9.51 4.52
N LEU A 244 -9.74 -9.62 5.81
CA LEU A 244 -9.32 -8.70 6.85
C LEU A 244 -7.80 -8.71 7.01
N ARG A 245 -7.18 -9.90 7.08
CA ARG A 245 -5.71 -10.03 7.19
C ARG A 245 -5.00 -9.42 5.99
N ASP A 246 -5.47 -9.70 4.77
CA ASP A 246 -4.90 -9.15 3.55
C ASP A 246 -5.02 -7.62 3.50
N THR A 247 -6.20 -7.10 3.89
CA THR A 247 -6.43 -5.64 3.95
C THR A 247 -5.52 -4.99 4.98
N LEU A 248 -5.40 -5.59 6.17
CA LEU A 248 -4.52 -5.10 7.22
C LEU A 248 -3.05 -5.10 6.76
N HIS A 249 -2.59 -6.16 6.11
CA HIS A 249 -1.22 -6.24 5.58
C HIS A 249 -0.94 -5.11 4.57
N LYS A 250 -1.85 -4.90 3.63
CA LYS A 250 -1.77 -3.80 2.66
C LYS A 250 -1.74 -2.43 3.34
N ASP A 251 -2.56 -2.25 4.36
CA ASP A 251 -2.68 -0.98 5.05
C ASP A 251 -1.50 -0.68 5.98
N LEU A 252 -0.89 -1.68 6.59
CA LEU A 252 0.37 -1.54 7.32
C LEU A 252 1.48 -1.01 6.41
N SER A 253 1.61 -1.59 5.20
CA SER A 253 2.57 -1.09 4.19
C SER A 253 2.25 0.34 3.76
N ASN A 254 0.97 0.68 3.58
CA ASN A 254 0.57 2.05 3.25
C ASN A 254 0.89 3.05 4.36
N ILE A 255 0.59 2.72 5.62
CA ILE A 255 0.87 3.57 6.79
C ILE A 255 2.37 3.87 6.88
N ARG A 256 3.20 2.85 6.68
CA ARG A 256 4.67 2.97 6.78
C ARG A 256 5.30 3.68 5.58
N CYS A 257 4.82 3.42 4.36
CA CYS A 257 5.54 3.79 3.14
C CYS A 257 4.91 4.95 2.35
N CYS A 258 3.61 5.22 2.46
CA CYS A 258 2.92 6.13 1.55
C CYS A 258 3.47 7.57 1.59
N GLU A 259 3.47 8.21 2.76
CA GLU A 259 3.94 9.60 2.89
C GLU A 259 5.45 9.76 2.66
N PRO A 260 6.33 8.89 3.22
CA PRO A 260 7.75 8.95 2.92
C PRO A 260 8.08 8.79 1.43
N LEU A 261 7.44 7.83 0.74
CA LEU A 261 7.72 7.61 -0.68
C LEU A 261 7.10 8.67 -1.59
N LYS A 262 5.98 9.27 -1.19
CA LYS A 262 5.41 10.44 -1.88
C LYS A 262 6.37 11.64 -1.79
N THR A 263 6.97 11.86 -0.63
CA THR A 263 8.01 12.89 -0.44
C THR A 263 9.22 12.60 -1.31
N LEU A 264 9.69 11.34 -1.33
CA LEU A 264 10.81 10.89 -2.15
C LEU A 264 10.53 11.07 -3.65
N TYR A 265 9.32 10.74 -4.11
CA TYR A 265 8.90 10.96 -5.49
C TYR A 265 8.93 12.44 -5.88
N GLY A 266 8.49 13.35 -4.98
CA GLY A 266 8.60 14.79 -5.20
C GLY A 266 10.06 15.25 -5.41
N THR A 267 11.00 14.69 -4.64
CA THR A 267 12.44 14.92 -4.83
C THR A 267 12.93 14.40 -6.19
N TYR A 268 12.54 13.19 -6.58
CA TYR A 268 12.90 12.63 -7.88
C TYR A 268 12.33 13.44 -9.05
N GLU A 269 11.09 13.90 -8.92
CA GLU A 269 10.46 14.74 -9.94
C GLU A 269 11.24 16.04 -10.17
N LYS A 270 11.70 16.66 -9.08
CA LYS A 270 12.56 17.84 -9.14
C LYS A 270 13.88 17.54 -9.84
N ILE A 271 14.54 16.42 -9.50
CA ILE A 271 15.81 16.00 -10.14
C ILE A 271 15.63 15.79 -11.64
N VAL A 272 14.56 15.13 -12.06
CA VAL A 272 14.22 14.96 -13.48
C VAL A 272 14.00 16.32 -14.14
N GLY A 273 13.29 17.24 -13.47
CA GLY A 273 13.07 18.61 -13.94
C GLY A 273 14.36 19.41 -14.14
N ASP A 274 15.27 19.36 -13.16
CA ASP A 274 16.59 20.00 -13.22
C ASP A 274 17.41 19.45 -14.40
N LYS A 275 17.39 18.13 -14.58
CA LYS A 275 18.08 17.45 -15.69
C LYS A 275 17.53 17.89 -17.04
N VAL A 276 16.21 18.01 -17.17
CA VAL A 276 15.57 18.58 -18.38
C VAL A 276 16.03 20.01 -18.63
N ALA A 277 16.16 20.85 -17.60
CA ALA A 277 16.61 22.24 -17.74
C ALA A 277 18.06 22.31 -18.27
N VAL A 278 18.98 21.55 -17.67
CA VAL A 278 20.39 21.47 -18.12
C VAL A 278 20.48 21.02 -19.57
N TRP A 279 19.75 19.97 -19.95
CA TRP A 279 19.79 19.46 -21.32
C TRP A 279 19.10 20.38 -22.33
N LYS A 280 18.06 21.11 -21.94
CA LYS A 280 17.46 22.16 -22.79
C LYS A 280 18.48 23.27 -23.12
N GLN A 281 19.33 23.64 -22.16
CA GLN A 281 20.39 24.62 -22.36
C GLN A 281 21.48 24.06 -23.28
N ARG A 282 21.92 22.82 -23.08
CA ARG A 282 22.89 22.15 -23.98
C ARG A 282 22.37 22.07 -25.42
N ILE A 283 21.13 21.64 -25.62
CA ILE A 283 20.51 21.59 -26.96
C ILE A 283 20.45 22.98 -27.62
N ALA A 284 20.37 24.06 -26.83
CA ALA A 284 20.37 25.41 -27.36
C ALA A 284 21.77 25.88 -27.79
N ASN A 285 22.83 25.40 -27.12
CA ASN A 285 24.19 25.93 -27.27
C ASN A 285 25.13 25.01 -28.07
N GLU A 286 24.88 23.71 -28.10
CA GLU A 286 25.80 22.68 -28.59
C GLU A 286 25.11 21.75 -29.60
N SER A 287 25.91 21.09 -30.46
CA SER A 287 25.43 19.99 -31.32
C SER A 287 25.51 18.67 -30.55
N LEU A 288 24.54 17.77 -30.77
CA LEU A 288 24.52 16.46 -30.10
C LEU A 288 25.66 15.57 -30.61
N LYS A 289 26.00 15.71 -31.89
CA LYS A 289 27.14 15.10 -32.57
C LYS A 289 28.46 15.41 -31.86
N ASN A 290 28.70 16.68 -31.52
CA ASN A 290 29.95 17.08 -30.89
C ASN A 290 30.02 16.67 -29.42
N SER A 291 28.87 16.64 -28.73
CA SER A 291 28.82 16.36 -27.28
C SER A 291 28.73 14.87 -26.94
N LEU A 292 28.06 14.06 -27.76
CA LEU A 292 27.67 12.68 -27.43
C LEU A 292 27.91 11.68 -28.57
N GLY A 293 28.56 12.10 -29.67
CA GLY A 293 28.98 11.19 -30.75
C GLY A 293 27.84 10.71 -31.67
N VAL A 294 26.69 11.39 -31.69
CA VAL A 294 25.64 11.10 -32.68
C VAL A 294 26.17 11.36 -34.09
N ARG A 295 25.91 10.46 -35.05
CA ARG A 295 26.44 10.61 -36.42
C ARG A 295 25.87 11.83 -37.13
N ASP A 296 24.58 12.04 -36.92
CA ASP A 296 23.77 13.11 -37.49
C ASP A 296 22.70 13.58 -36.50
N ASP A 297 22.72 14.86 -36.12
CA ASP A 297 21.71 15.44 -35.22
C ASP A 297 20.30 15.42 -35.84
N ASP A 298 20.17 15.24 -37.15
CA ASP A 298 18.86 15.07 -37.79
C ASP A 298 18.35 13.62 -37.73
N ASN A 299 19.17 12.65 -37.30
CA ASN A 299 18.75 11.28 -37.01
C ASN A 299 18.05 11.21 -35.64
N MET A 300 16.73 11.46 -35.66
CA MET A 300 15.89 11.46 -34.47
C MET A 300 15.91 10.11 -33.71
N GLY A 301 16.13 8.99 -34.41
CA GLY A 301 16.23 7.68 -33.79
C GLY A 301 17.48 7.52 -32.92
N GLU A 302 18.65 7.95 -33.43
CA GLU A 302 19.90 7.98 -32.65
C GLU A 302 19.82 8.99 -31.50
N CYS A 303 19.30 10.19 -31.76
CA CYS A 303 19.13 11.21 -30.73
C CYS A 303 18.21 10.73 -29.59
N LEU A 304 17.13 10.01 -29.92
CA LEU A 304 16.24 9.43 -28.92
C LEU A 304 16.95 8.41 -28.03
N LYS A 305 17.78 7.53 -28.61
CA LYS A 305 18.59 6.56 -27.83
C LYS A 305 19.49 7.27 -26.83
N VAL A 306 20.12 8.36 -27.25
CA VAL A 306 20.96 9.19 -26.37
C VAL A 306 20.16 9.81 -25.23
N TYR A 307 18.97 10.37 -25.51
CA TYR A 307 18.10 10.89 -24.44
C TYR A 307 17.64 9.79 -23.48
N ARG A 308 17.28 8.62 -23.97
CA ARG A 308 16.93 7.47 -23.12
C ARG A 308 18.08 7.09 -22.20
N LEU A 309 19.30 6.98 -22.75
CA LEU A 309 20.51 6.67 -21.99
C LEU A 309 20.80 7.73 -20.92
N ILE A 310 20.67 9.02 -21.25
CA ILE A 310 20.86 10.12 -20.29
C ILE A 310 19.97 9.94 -19.07
N PHE A 311 18.70 9.53 -19.23
CA PHE A 311 17.77 9.35 -18.14
C PHE A 311 17.79 7.93 -17.53
N GLY A 312 18.59 7.01 -18.06
CA GLY A 312 18.62 5.62 -17.59
C GLY A 312 17.39 4.79 -17.98
N VAL A 313 16.72 5.18 -19.07
CA VAL A 313 15.49 4.52 -19.58
C VAL A 313 15.72 3.91 -20.97
N ASP A 314 16.96 3.57 -21.28
CA ASP A 314 17.32 2.73 -22.42
C ASP A 314 16.90 1.27 -22.18
N ASP A 315 16.98 0.44 -23.23
CA ASP A 315 16.43 -0.92 -23.18
C ASP A 315 17.16 -1.82 -22.17
N GLU A 316 18.48 -1.62 -21.99
CA GLU A 316 19.29 -2.41 -21.06
C GLU A 316 18.95 -2.03 -19.61
N SER A 317 18.93 -0.73 -19.30
CA SER A 317 18.58 -0.23 -17.96
C SER A 317 17.17 -0.68 -17.55
N VAL A 318 16.18 -0.57 -18.44
CA VAL A 318 14.79 -1.00 -18.15
C VAL A 318 14.71 -2.51 -17.95
N GLN A 319 15.49 -3.29 -18.70
CA GLN A 319 15.56 -4.73 -18.51
C GLN A 319 16.15 -5.12 -17.15
N GLN A 320 17.24 -4.48 -16.74
CA GLN A 320 17.86 -4.70 -15.42
C GLN A 320 16.90 -4.33 -14.28
N VAL A 321 16.14 -3.24 -14.42
CA VAL A 321 15.11 -2.85 -13.46
C VAL A 321 14.02 -3.91 -13.35
N ALA A 322 13.46 -4.35 -14.47
CA ALA A 322 12.40 -5.37 -14.46
C ALA A 322 12.88 -6.68 -13.81
N GLN A 323 14.10 -7.13 -14.14
CA GLN A 323 14.72 -8.30 -13.52
C GLN A 323 14.91 -8.12 -12.01
N SER A 324 15.43 -6.97 -11.56
CA SER A 324 15.58 -6.68 -10.14
C SER A 324 14.23 -6.67 -9.45
N MET A 325 13.20 -6.09 -10.06
CA MET A 325 11.85 -6.00 -9.49
C MET A 325 11.06 -7.31 -9.54
N GLY A 326 11.60 -8.36 -10.17
CA GLY A 326 10.90 -9.63 -10.33
C GLY A 326 9.65 -9.49 -11.19
N THR A 327 9.75 -8.79 -12.33
CA THR A 327 8.66 -8.66 -13.30
C THR A 327 9.15 -8.75 -14.73
N VAL A 328 8.23 -8.83 -15.68
CA VAL A 328 8.53 -8.83 -17.11
C VAL A 328 8.80 -7.40 -17.61
N VAL A 329 9.76 -7.28 -18.53
CA VAL A 329 10.19 -5.98 -19.10
C VAL A 329 9.03 -5.20 -19.73
N MET A 330 8.03 -5.92 -20.26
CA MET A 330 6.86 -5.32 -20.91
C MET A 330 6.05 -4.43 -19.96
N GLU A 331 5.93 -4.77 -18.67
CA GLU A 331 5.18 -3.93 -17.73
C GLU A 331 5.77 -2.53 -17.55
N TYR A 332 7.10 -2.41 -17.69
CA TYR A 332 7.77 -1.11 -17.65
C TYR A 332 7.69 -0.42 -19.01
N LYS A 333 7.88 -1.17 -20.11
CA LYS A 333 7.82 -0.61 -21.46
C LYS A 333 6.45 -0.07 -21.82
N ASP A 334 5.37 -0.69 -21.36
CA ASP A 334 3.99 -0.24 -21.63
C ASP A 334 3.71 1.15 -21.03
N ASN A 335 4.44 1.55 -19.99
CA ASN A 335 4.39 2.90 -19.42
C ASN A 335 5.26 3.93 -20.15
N MET A 336 5.96 3.53 -21.21
CA MET A 336 6.86 4.36 -22.00
C MET A 336 6.33 4.59 -23.40
N LYS A 337 6.21 5.84 -23.82
CA LYS A 337 5.91 6.20 -25.22
C LYS A 337 7.17 6.23 -26.07
N SER A 338 8.31 6.53 -25.45
CA SER A 338 9.64 6.71 -26.06
C SER A 338 10.43 5.41 -26.26
N GLN A 339 9.78 4.25 -26.28
CA GLN A 339 10.44 2.96 -26.55
C GLN A 339 11.28 3.01 -27.82
N ASN A 340 10.74 3.54 -28.91
CA ASN A 340 11.49 3.85 -30.11
C ASN A 340 10.91 5.08 -30.81
N PHE A 341 11.62 5.60 -31.82
CA PHE A 341 11.17 6.82 -32.49
C PHE A 341 9.84 6.64 -33.23
N TYR A 342 9.57 5.42 -33.72
CA TYR A 342 8.31 5.13 -34.42
C TYR A 342 7.12 5.18 -33.46
N THR A 343 7.21 4.51 -32.29
CA THR A 343 6.16 4.58 -31.25
C THR A 343 6.01 6.01 -30.75
N LEU A 344 7.12 6.70 -30.45
CA LEU A 344 7.08 8.07 -29.96
C LEU A 344 6.40 9.04 -30.93
N ARG A 345 6.70 8.93 -32.23
CA ARG A 345 6.09 9.73 -33.30
C ARG A 345 4.62 9.37 -33.51
N ARG A 346 4.23 8.11 -33.31
CA ARG A 346 2.83 7.67 -33.40
C ARG A 346 1.99 8.28 -32.26
N GLU A 347 2.51 8.18 -31.03
CA GLU A 347 1.85 8.59 -29.80
C GLU A 347 1.81 10.12 -29.59
N ASP A 348 2.87 10.84 -29.99
CA ASP A 348 2.91 12.31 -29.82
C ASP A 348 2.55 13.05 -31.11
N TRP A 349 1.34 13.60 -31.16
CA TRP A 349 0.86 14.33 -32.34
C TRP A 349 1.71 15.56 -32.70
N LYS A 350 2.30 16.25 -31.71
CA LYS A 350 3.18 17.41 -31.96
C LYS A 350 4.46 16.97 -32.66
N LEU A 351 5.11 15.92 -32.16
CA LEU A 351 6.29 15.33 -32.79
C LEU A 351 5.96 14.79 -34.19
N ARG A 352 4.78 14.15 -34.36
CA ARG A 352 4.28 13.69 -35.67
C ARG A 352 4.18 14.83 -36.68
N LEU A 353 3.61 15.96 -36.28
CA LEU A 353 3.49 17.15 -37.11
C LEU A 353 4.86 17.71 -37.50
N MET A 354 5.76 17.87 -36.52
CA MET A 354 7.12 18.39 -36.75
C MET A 354 8.01 17.46 -37.58
N THR A 355 7.61 16.21 -37.77
CA THR A 355 8.36 15.19 -38.51
C THR A 355 7.55 14.62 -39.68
N CYS A 356 6.48 15.29 -40.11
CA CYS A 356 5.71 14.87 -41.27
C CYS A 356 6.54 15.02 -42.56
N ALA A 357 6.17 14.30 -43.62
CA ALA A 357 6.92 14.30 -44.87
C ALA A 357 7.07 15.70 -45.46
N ILE A 358 6.02 16.53 -45.38
CA ILE A 358 6.02 17.91 -45.89
C ILE A 358 7.01 18.78 -45.12
N VAL A 359 6.96 18.76 -43.78
CA VAL A 359 7.89 19.54 -42.94
C VAL A 359 9.32 19.07 -43.13
N ASN A 360 9.56 17.75 -43.26
CA ASN A 360 10.90 17.22 -43.54
C ASN A 360 11.39 17.58 -44.95
N ALA A 361 10.52 17.59 -45.97
CA ALA A 361 10.88 18.03 -47.32
C ALA A 361 11.24 19.52 -47.33
N PHE A 362 10.44 20.34 -46.67
CA PHE A 362 10.71 21.76 -46.47
C PHE A 362 12.02 21.98 -45.70
N PHE A 363 12.28 21.19 -44.66
CA PHE A 363 13.54 21.21 -43.91
C PHE A 363 14.76 20.88 -44.78
N ARG A 364 14.63 19.93 -45.72
CA ARG A 364 15.70 19.59 -46.68
C ARG A 364 15.93 20.71 -47.70
N LEU A 365 14.86 21.34 -48.20
CA LEU A 365 14.92 22.47 -49.14
C LEU A 365 15.55 23.71 -48.49
N LEU A 366 15.18 23.99 -47.24
CA LEU A 366 15.69 25.10 -46.44
C LEU A 366 17.09 24.84 -45.85
N ARG A 367 17.79 23.78 -46.26
CA ARG A 367 19.14 23.48 -45.75
C ARG A 367 20.13 24.65 -45.99
N PHE A 368 19.84 25.52 -46.97
CA PHE A 368 20.57 26.76 -47.25
C PHE A 368 20.24 27.94 -46.33
N LEU A 369 19.25 27.82 -45.44
CA LEU A 369 18.86 28.78 -44.40
C LEU A 369 19.17 28.18 -43.01
N PRO A 370 20.44 28.26 -42.55
CA PRO A 370 20.93 27.56 -41.36
C PRO A 370 20.10 27.86 -40.10
N CYS A 371 19.63 29.11 -39.97
CA CYS A 371 18.86 29.54 -38.81
C CYS A 371 17.55 28.76 -38.65
N VAL A 372 16.76 28.61 -39.73
CA VAL A 372 15.46 27.93 -39.67
C VAL A 372 15.63 26.43 -39.38
N CYS A 373 16.60 25.79 -40.03
CA CYS A 373 16.92 24.39 -39.77
C CYS A 373 17.38 24.17 -38.32
N CYS A 374 18.26 25.02 -37.78
CA CYS A 374 18.69 24.92 -36.38
C CYS A 374 17.51 25.10 -35.42
N CYS A 375 16.59 26.04 -35.68
CA CYS A 375 15.41 26.25 -34.85
C CYS A 375 14.48 25.01 -34.83
N LEU A 376 14.14 24.46 -35.99
CA LEU A 376 13.27 23.27 -36.10
C LEU A 376 13.92 22.03 -35.47
N ARG A 377 15.23 21.84 -35.66
CA ARG A 377 15.99 20.79 -35.00
C ARG A 377 15.90 20.93 -33.48
N ARG A 378 16.25 22.09 -32.93
CA ARG A 378 16.16 22.36 -31.48
C ARG A 378 14.75 22.10 -30.94
N LEU A 379 13.70 22.46 -31.67
CA LEU A 379 12.33 22.21 -31.26
C LEU A 379 12.01 20.71 -31.17
N ARG A 380 12.40 19.92 -32.18
CA ARG A 380 12.25 18.45 -32.19
C ARG A 380 12.98 17.80 -31.02
N HIS A 381 14.24 18.19 -30.79
CA HIS A 381 15.05 17.67 -29.69
C HIS A 381 14.46 18.01 -28.32
N LYS A 382 14.04 19.28 -28.11
CA LYS A 382 13.38 19.69 -26.86
C LYS A 382 12.10 18.91 -26.61
N ARG A 383 11.34 18.55 -27.66
CA ARG A 383 10.14 17.72 -27.53
C ARG A 383 10.47 16.27 -27.16
N MET A 384 11.44 15.65 -27.84
CA MET A 384 11.88 14.29 -27.51
C MET A 384 12.40 14.21 -26.08
N LEU A 385 13.26 15.15 -25.66
CA LEU A 385 13.76 15.25 -24.29
C LEU A 385 12.63 15.31 -23.26
N PHE A 386 11.62 16.15 -23.52
CA PHE A 386 10.46 16.28 -22.64
C PHE A 386 9.68 14.96 -22.51
N LEU A 387 9.45 14.26 -23.63
CA LEU A 387 8.69 13.00 -23.62
C LEU A 387 9.46 11.89 -22.91
N VAL A 388 10.77 11.78 -23.12
CA VAL A 388 11.63 10.83 -22.38
C VAL A 388 11.57 11.12 -20.89
N ALA A 389 11.67 12.39 -20.47
CA ALA A 389 11.58 12.74 -19.06
C ALA A 389 10.21 12.42 -18.44
N GLN A 390 9.13 12.54 -19.21
CA GLN A 390 7.79 12.13 -18.76
C GLN A 390 7.72 10.61 -18.56
N ASP A 391 8.26 9.83 -19.49
CA ASP A 391 8.35 8.38 -19.34
C ASP A 391 9.23 8.00 -18.13
N THR A 392 10.33 8.71 -17.88
CA THR A 392 11.15 8.50 -16.67
C THR A 392 10.33 8.68 -15.40
N LYS A 393 9.49 9.72 -15.32
CA LYS A 393 8.59 9.93 -14.16
C LYS A 393 7.61 8.77 -13.98
N ASN A 394 6.99 8.30 -15.06
CA ASN A 394 6.07 7.16 -15.03
C ASN A 394 6.77 5.87 -14.54
N ILE A 395 7.99 5.61 -15.02
CA ILE A 395 8.78 4.47 -14.59
C ILE A 395 9.13 4.59 -13.10
N LEU A 396 9.56 5.77 -12.63
CA LEU A 396 9.88 6.00 -11.22
C LEU A 396 8.66 5.78 -10.32
N GLU A 397 7.48 6.24 -10.73
CA GLU A 397 6.25 6.00 -9.99
C GLU A 397 5.93 4.49 -9.92
N LYS A 398 6.11 3.76 -11.03
CA LYS A 398 5.93 2.30 -11.05
C LYS A 398 6.96 1.59 -10.16
N ILE A 399 8.25 1.96 -10.21
CA ILE A 399 9.29 1.38 -9.34
C ILE A 399 8.91 1.55 -7.88
N LEU A 400 8.47 2.75 -7.47
CA LEU A 400 8.05 3.00 -6.09
C LEU A 400 6.86 2.14 -5.69
N ARG A 401 5.85 2.05 -6.55
CA ARG A 401 4.65 1.23 -6.31
C ARG A 401 4.98 -0.26 -6.18
N ASP A 402 5.72 -0.79 -7.14
CA ASP A 402 6.14 -2.19 -7.19
C ASP A 402 7.10 -2.53 -6.04
N SER A 403 7.78 -1.53 -5.45
CA SER A 403 8.61 -1.73 -4.25
C SER A 403 7.77 -1.90 -2.98
N ILE A 404 6.58 -1.30 -2.91
CA ILE A 404 5.65 -1.48 -1.77
C ILE A 404 4.84 -2.77 -1.95
N PHE A 405 4.38 -3.01 -3.17
CA PHE A 405 3.56 -4.15 -3.54
C PHE A 405 4.26 -4.90 -4.66
N PRO A 406 5.18 -5.84 -4.31
CA PRO A 406 5.85 -6.66 -5.30
C PRO A 406 4.83 -7.33 -6.21
N PRO A 407 5.07 -7.35 -7.53
CA PRO A 407 4.19 -8.03 -8.47
C PRO A 407 4.07 -9.51 -8.09
N GLN A 408 2.85 -10.03 -8.13
CA GLN A 408 2.59 -11.46 -8.00
C GLN A 408 2.83 -12.08 -9.38
N ILE A 409 3.89 -12.87 -9.54
CA ILE A 409 4.14 -13.67 -10.75
C ILE A 409 3.39 -15.00 -10.65
#